data_AF-A0A564Q3U0-F1
#
_entry.id   AF-A0A564Q3U0-F1
#
_cell.length_a   1.000
_cell.length_b   1.000
_cell.length_c   1.000
_cell.angle_alpha   90.00
_cell.angle_beta   90.00
_cell.angle_gamma   90.00
#
_symmetry.space_group_name_H-M   'P 1'
#
loop_
_entity.id
_entity.type
_entity.pdbx_description
1 polymer ?
#
loop_
_entity_poly.entity_id
_entity_poly.type
_entity_poly.pdbx_seq_one_letter_code
_entity_poly.pdbx_strand_id
1 'polypeptide(L)'
;MVKVTEKVEKGKELSRTERLKERHFSLISNPELSIERARYATESYKETEGEPEIIRRAKAIKNVIAKISVNIWPDELIVGSYNGKEFGGAFYPDANIPTSGINGCI
;
A
#
# COMPACT_ATOMS: atom_id res chain seq x y z
N MET A 1 5.72 21.76 -8.87
CA MET A 1 5.21 21.89 -10.26
C MET A 1 6.22 21.24 -11.20
N VAL A 2 6.05 19.96 -11.54
CA VAL A 2 6.85 19.32 -12.58
C VAL A 2 6.15 19.58 -13.91
N LYS A 3 6.78 20.39 -14.77
CA LYS A 3 6.31 20.62 -16.13
C LYS A 3 6.54 19.34 -16.93
N VAL A 4 5.48 18.58 -17.21
CA VAL A 4 5.53 17.52 -18.22
C VAL A 4 5.49 18.20 -19.58
N THR A 5 6.68 18.54 -20.10
CA THR A 5 6.86 18.90 -21.51
C THR A 5 7.23 17.63 -22.28
N GLU A 6 6.25 16.82 -22.61
CA GLU A 6 6.31 15.99 -23.82
C GLU A 6 5.11 16.39 -24.67
N LYS A 7 5.37 16.95 -25.86
CA LYS A 7 4.34 17.21 -26.86
C LYS A 7 3.76 15.85 -27.26
N VAL A 8 2.64 15.47 -26.68
CA VAL A 8 1.84 14.35 -27.20
C VAL A 8 1.32 14.79 -28.57
N GLU A 9 1.83 14.17 -29.63
CA GLU A 9 1.31 14.37 -30.99
C GLU A 9 -0.18 14.04 -30.99
N LYS A 10 -1.01 15.07 -31.20
CA LYS A 10 -2.48 14.94 -31.29
C LYS A 10 -2.83 13.94 -32.40
N GLY A 11 -3.16 12.70 -32.02
CA GLY A 11 -3.65 11.66 -32.92
C GLY A 11 -3.01 10.28 -32.79
N LYS A 12 -1.99 10.09 -31.94
CA LYS A 12 -1.37 8.76 -31.74
C LYS A 12 -2.14 7.94 -30.70
N GLU A 13 -2.53 6.73 -31.06
CA GLU A 13 -3.07 5.75 -30.09
C GLU A 13 -1.99 5.41 -29.06
N LEU A 14 -2.29 5.59 -27.78
CA LEU A 14 -1.35 5.32 -26.70
C LEU A 14 -1.12 3.82 -26.58
N SER A 15 0.14 3.42 -26.51
CA SER A 15 0.49 2.06 -26.10
C SER A 15 0.04 1.79 -24.67
N ARG A 16 -0.14 0.50 -24.35
CA ARG A 16 -0.50 0.05 -23.01
C ARG A 16 0.39 0.68 -21.92
N THR A 17 1.70 0.75 -22.14
CA THR A 17 2.66 1.29 -21.16
C THR A 17 2.56 2.80 -20.99
N GLU A 18 2.21 3.52 -22.06
CA GLU A 18 1.97 4.97 -22.00
C GLU A 18 0.71 5.27 -21.19
N ARG A 19 -0.37 4.49 -21.38
CA ARG A 19 -1.59 4.61 -20.55
C ARG A 19 -1.33 4.38 -19.07
N LEU A 20 -0.54 3.36 -18.72
CA LEU A 20 -0.12 3.12 -17.33
C LEU A 20 0.69 4.30 -16.76
N LYS A 21 1.63 4.85 -17.54
CA LYS A 21 2.46 5.99 -17.15
C LYS A 21 1.59 7.22 -16.88
N GLU A 22 0.68 7.56 -17.80
CA GLU A 22 -0.23 8.70 -17.63
C GLU A 22 -1.14 8.55 -16.41
N ARG A 23 -1.73 7.36 -16.21
CA ARG A 23 -2.52 7.05 -15.02
C ARG A 23 -1.71 7.24 -13.74
N HIS A 24 -0.50 6.71 -13.68
CA HIS A 24 0.38 6.85 -12.51
C HIS A 24 0.68 8.33 -12.20
N PHE A 25 1.02 9.14 -13.19
CA PHE A 25 1.25 10.59 -13.00
C PHE A 25 -0.01 11.34 -12.56
N SER A 26 -1.18 10.94 -13.05
CA SER A 26 -2.44 11.52 -12.57
C SER A 26 -2.65 11.28 -11.07
N LEU A 27 -2.29 10.10 -10.58
CA LEU A 27 -2.48 9.71 -9.19
C LEU A 27 -1.44 10.31 -8.23
N ILE A 28 -0.20 10.54 -8.71
CA ILE A 28 0.85 11.22 -7.94
C ILE A 28 0.42 12.61 -7.47
N SER A 29 -0.45 13.29 -8.24
CA SER A 29 -0.93 14.63 -7.89
C SER A 29 -1.75 14.66 -6.59
N ASN A 30 -2.34 13.53 -6.19
CA ASN A 30 -3.14 13.39 -4.98
C ASN A 30 -2.98 11.99 -4.36
N PRO A 31 -1.90 11.74 -3.60
CA PRO A 31 -1.66 10.43 -3.00
C PRO A 31 -2.71 10.11 -1.92
N GLU A 32 -3.25 8.89 -1.94
CA GLU A 32 -4.18 8.42 -0.92
C GLU A 32 -3.46 7.65 0.21
N LEU A 33 -4.07 7.62 1.40
CA LEU A 33 -3.62 6.79 2.51
C LEU A 33 -4.58 5.60 2.70
N SER A 34 -4.06 4.37 2.69
CA SER A 34 -4.82 3.17 3.03
C SER A 34 -4.68 2.81 4.51
N ILE A 35 -5.83 2.59 5.15
CA ILE A 35 -5.95 2.18 6.56
C ILE A 35 -6.18 0.67 6.74
N GLU A 36 -6.34 -0.09 5.66
CA GLU A 36 -6.72 -1.52 5.73
C GLU A 36 -5.69 -2.34 6.48
N ARG A 37 -4.41 -2.20 6.11
CA ARG A 37 -3.31 -2.88 6.76
C ARG A 37 -3.29 -2.58 8.26
N ALA A 38 -3.40 -1.31 8.63
CA ALA A 38 -3.39 -0.86 10.02
C ALA A 38 -4.54 -1.49 10.81
N ARG A 39 -5.73 -1.55 10.21
CA ARG A 39 -6.92 -2.18 10.81
C ARG A 39 -6.71 -3.67 11.06
N TYR A 40 -6.30 -4.43 10.04
CA TYR A 40 -6.12 -5.89 10.15
C TYR A 40 -4.92 -6.27 11.02
N ALA A 41 -3.84 -5.48 11.00
CA ALA A 41 -2.74 -5.68 11.94
C ALA A 41 -3.25 -5.49 13.38
N THR A 42 -3.90 -4.37 13.67
CA THR A 42 -4.43 -4.07 15.02
C THR A 42 -5.40 -5.14 15.52
N GLU A 43 -6.28 -5.65 14.65
CA GLU A 43 -7.17 -6.77 14.96
C GLU A 43 -6.38 -8.01 15.42
N SER A 44 -5.37 -8.43 14.65
CA SER A 44 -4.53 -9.57 15.02
C SER A 44 -3.73 -9.33 16.30
N TYR A 45 -3.26 -8.11 16.55
CA TYR A 45 -2.51 -7.78 17.77
C TYR A 45 -3.37 -7.86 19.03
N LYS A 46 -4.67 -7.54 18.93
CA LYS A 46 -5.66 -7.69 20.02
C LYS A 46 -5.98 -9.15 20.31
N GLU A 47 -6.02 -10.00 19.29
CA GLU A 47 -6.31 -11.44 19.45
C GLU A 47 -5.12 -12.25 19.98
N THR A 48 -3.90 -11.71 19.88
CA THR A 48 -2.66 -12.42 20.18
C THR A 48 -1.91 -11.85 21.39
N GLU A 49 -2.63 -11.18 22.29
CA GLU A 49 -2.06 -10.70 23.55
C GLU A 49 -1.55 -11.88 24.41
N GLY A 50 -0.33 -11.76 24.93
CA GLY A 50 0.33 -12.81 25.72
C GLY A 50 1.22 -13.77 24.92
N GLU A 51 1.19 -13.71 23.59
CA GLU A 51 2.12 -14.50 22.77
C GLU A 51 3.49 -13.82 22.60
N PRO A 52 4.55 -14.56 22.25
CA PRO A 52 5.83 -13.97 21.88
C PRO A 52 5.69 -13.02 20.68
N GLU A 53 6.34 -11.85 20.75
CA GLU A 53 6.22 -10.78 19.74
C GLU A 53 6.50 -11.24 18.30
N ILE A 54 7.44 -12.16 18.10
CA ILE A 54 7.75 -12.73 16.77
C ILE A 54 6.54 -13.48 16.21
N ILE A 55 5.83 -14.25 17.04
CA ILE A 55 4.64 -15.00 16.64
C ILE A 55 3.48 -14.04 16.35
N ARG A 56 3.32 -13.00 17.17
CA ARG A 56 2.32 -11.95 16.97
C ARG A 56 2.50 -11.27 15.61
N ARG A 57 3.73 -10.90 15.24
CA ARG A 57 4.07 -10.32 13.93
C ARG A 57 3.74 -11.27 12.78
N ALA A 58 4.12 -12.55 12.90
CA ALA A 58 3.81 -13.54 11.88
C ALA A 58 2.29 -13.70 11.67
N LYS A 59 1.52 -13.73 12.76
CA LYS A 59 0.05 -13.79 12.72
C LYS A 59 -0.56 -12.51 12.15
N ALA A 60 -0.04 -11.34 12.49
CA ALA A 60 -0.49 -10.07 11.95
C ALA A 60 -0.29 -9.98 10.43
N ILE A 61 0.89 -10.39 9.92
CA ILE A 61 1.15 -10.46 8.48
C ILE A 61 0.18 -11.42 7.80
N LYS A 62 -0.05 -12.60 8.39
CA LYS A 62 -1.03 -13.57 7.87
C LYS A 62 -2.43 -12.98 7.80
N ASN A 63 -2.91 -12.29 8.85
CA ASN A 63 -4.24 -11.69 8.89
C ASN A 63 -4.39 -10.57 7.85
N VAL A 64 -3.36 -9.73 7.67
CA VAL A 64 -3.33 -8.69 6.65
C VAL A 64 -3.44 -9.30 5.26
N ILE A 65 -2.54 -10.24 4.89
CA ILE A 65 -2.52 -10.83 3.54
C ILE A 65 -3.83 -11.57 3.23
N ALA A 66 -4.46 -12.18 4.23
CA ALA A 66 -5.72 -12.89 4.06
C ALA A 66 -6.94 -11.97 3.83
N LYS A 67 -6.89 -10.71 4.27
CA LYS A 67 -8.05 -9.79 4.28
C LYS A 67 -7.87 -8.54 3.42
N ILE A 68 -6.64 -8.22 3.02
CA ILE A 68 -6.37 -7.01 2.25
C ILE A 68 -7.05 -7.05 0.88
N SER A 69 -7.56 -5.91 0.42
CA SER A 69 -8.18 -5.80 -0.89
C SER A 69 -7.14 -6.00 -2.00
N VAL A 70 -7.37 -6.98 -2.87
CA VAL A 70 -6.55 -7.26 -4.05
C VAL A 70 -7.29 -6.76 -5.28
N ASN A 71 -6.75 -5.73 -5.91
CA ASN A 71 -7.31 -5.14 -7.13
C ASN A 71 -6.35 -5.39 -8.30
N ILE A 72 -6.92 -5.58 -9.49
CA ILE A 72 -6.19 -5.64 -10.76
C ILE A 72 -6.71 -4.48 -11.60
N TRP A 73 -5.84 -3.51 -11.89
CA TRP A 73 -6.24 -2.31 -12.63
C TRP A 73 -6.08 -2.51 -14.13
N PRO A 74 -6.78 -1.71 -14.97
CA PRO A 74 -6.64 -1.79 -16.42
C PRO A 74 -5.17 -1.73 -16.85
N ASP A 75 -4.83 -2.41 -17.95
CA ASP A 75 -3.50 -2.39 -18.57
C ASP A 75 -2.36 -3.07 -17.77
N GLU A 76 -2.61 -3.58 -16.57
CA GLU A 76 -1.58 -4.29 -15.77
C GLU A 76 -1.32 -5.71 -16.28
N LEU A 77 -0.04 -6.06 -16.45
CA LEU A 77 0.38 -7.45 -16.64
C LEU A 77 1.07 -8.03 -15.39
N ILE A 78 1.70 -7.17 -14.59
CA ILE A 78 2.25 -7.54 -13.30
C ILE A 78 1.26 -7.03 -12.26
N VAL A 79 0.67 -7.96 -11.52
CA VAL A 79 -0.41 -7.68 -10.56
C VAL A 79 0.08 -7.86 -9.14
N GLY A 80 -0.60 -7.18 -8.21
CA GLY A 80 -0.34 -7.26 -6.78
C GLY A 80 -0.06 -5.88 -6.20
N SER A 81 -0.98 -5.43 -5.36
CA SER A 81 -0.76 -4.25 -4.52
C SER A 81 -0.61 -4.65 -3.07
N TYR A 82 0.25 -3.95 -2.35
CA TYR A 82 0.40 -4.10 -0.91
C TYR A 82 -0.64 -3.30 -0.11
N ASN A 83 -1.58 -2.64 -0.79
CA ASN A 83 -2.72 -1.93 -0.22
C ASN A 83 -3.89 -1.87 -1.21
N GLY A 84 -5.12 -1.63 -0.76
CA GLY A 84 -6.29 -1.59 -1.65
C GLY A 84 -6.38 -0.38 -2.59
N LYS A 85 -5.34 0.46 -2.68
CA LYS A 85 -5.32 1.68 -3.50
C LYS A 85 -4.35 1.54 -4.67
N GLU A 86 -4.68 2.20 -5.77
CA GLU A 86 -3.90 2.16 -7.02
C GLU A 86 -2.59 2.95 -6.89
N PHE A 87 -2.63 4.04 -6.13
CA PHE A 87 -1.44 4.76 -5.70
C PHE A 87 -1.70 5.34 -4.31
N GLY A 88 -1.10 4.71 -3.30
CA GLY A 88 -1.29 5.14 -1.93
C GLY A 88 -0.27 4.57 -0.96
N GLY A 89 -0.09 5.27 0.15
CA GLY A 89 0.71 4.81 1.27
C GLY A 89 -0.07 3.80 2.13
N ALA A 90 0.61 2.78 2.64
CA ALA A 90 0.07 1.97 3.72
C ALA A 90 0.56 2.51 5.06
N PHE A 91 -0.33 2.56 6.07
CA PHE A 91 0.05 2.93 7.43
C PHE A 91 0.48 1.70 8.25
N TYR A 92 1.58 1.84 9.00
CA TYR A 92 2.21 0.76 9.76
C TYR A 92 2.25 1.10 11.27
N PRO A 93 1.14 0.92 12.00
CA PRO A 93 1.10 1.22 13.44
C PRO A 93 2.04 0.31 14.26
N ASP A 94 2.35 -0.88 13.74
CA ASP A 94 3.19 -1.90 14.35
C ASP A 94 4.69 -1.75 14.04
N ALA A 95 5.08 -0.80 13.17
CA ALA A 95 6.49 -0.60 12.80
C ALA A 95 7.36 -0.13 13.97
N ASN A 96 6.78 0.62 14.91
CA ASN A 96 7.47 1.17 16.08
C ASN A 96 7.26 0.35 17.36
N ILE A 97 6.80 -0.91 17.27
CA ILE A 97 6.71 -1.74 18.47
C ILE A 97 8.14 -2.00 18.95
N PRO A 98 8.51 -1.53 20.15
CA PRO A 98 9.88 -1.63 20.63
C PRO A 98 10.26 -3.10 20.76
N THR A 99 11.14 -3.56 19.87
CA THR A 99 11.74 -4.91 19.93
C THR A 99 12.65 -5.11 21.14
N SER A 100 12.86 -4.03 21.90
CA SER A 100 13.58 -3.95 23.16
C SER A 100 13.00 -2.74 23.89
N GLY A 101 12.53 -2.89 25.12
CA GLY A 101 11.74 -1.91 25.90
C GLY A 101 12.29 -0.48 25.99
N ILE A 102 12.24 0.25 24.88
CA ILE A 102 12.51 1.67 24.78
C ILE A 102 11.20 2.28 24.35
N ASN A 103 10.59 3.03 25.27
CA ASN A 103 9.39 3.81 25.05
C ASN A 103 9.58 4.74 23.84
N GLY A 104 9.06 4.33 22.69
CA GLY A 104 8.80 5.20 21.56
C GLY A 104 7.33 5.61 21.61
N CYS A 105 7.01 6.54 22.50
CA CYS A 105 5.75 7.27 22.48
C CYS A 105 5.53 7.92 21.10
N ILE A 106 4.27 7.93 20.70
CA ILE A 106 3.65 9.00 19.90
C ILE A 106 3.97 10.36 20.49
#